data_AF-A0A6N2HWL5-F1
#
_entry.id   AF-A0A6N2HWL5-F1
#
_cell.length_a   1.000
_cell.length_b   1.000
_cell.length_c   1.000
_cell.angle_alpha   90.00
_cell.angle_beta   90.00
_cell.angle_gamma   90.00
#
_symmetry.space_group_name_H-M   'P 1'
#
loop_
_entity.id
_entity.type
_entity.pdbx_description
1 polymer ?
#
loop_
_entity_poly.entity_id
_entity_poly.type
_entity_poly.pdbx_seq_one_letter_code
_entity_poly.pdbx_strand_id
1 'polypeptide(L)'
;MTTPTQERTGQHEELLALVGVLLTRLVRTWRTLTTAQDTLLRTLERIRPGMGATPRIRDAVRQYNQQVARFDREVRALVERWAATDLPTAYRDGALNALRRAQRDVALFRWTTDHQAALTPLTAIFYADLIRRIQETVRRAQAFARAAQDAAREVAAGRQHEGINSARLAADHPLTTVIYADQSRHPVEAWARSALMWQGVVAANTGAVNTARWELDAQWMQCVDGPACGFVSHPDTDHADGTIRSIDDASMYPAAHHGCIRSWIPRPDLNGRTDIESGDPA
;
A
#
# COMPACT_ATOMS: atom_id res chain seq x y z
N MET A 1 17.05 20.66 -28.89
CA MET A 1 16.11 20.90 -27.77
C MET A 1 16.24 19.73 -26.81
N THR A 2 16.93 19.93 -25.70
CA THR A 2 17.10 18.93 -24.64
C THR A 2 15.89 19.00 -23.73
N THR A 3 15.00 18.01 -23.82
CA THR A 3 13.89 17.83 -22.88
C THR A 3 14.45 17.81 -21.44
N PRO A 4 13.95 18.62 -20.51
CA PRO A 4 14.44 18.60 -19.13
C PRO A 4 14.06 17.27 -18.48
N THR A 5 15.00 16.33 -18.43
CA THR A 5 14.87 15.05 -17.70
C THR A 5 15.15 15.20 -16.21
N GLN A 6 15.65 16.37 -15.77
CA GLN A 6 16.21 16.59 -14.43
C GLN A 6 15.18 16.78 -13.30
N GLU A 7 13.93 17.19 -13.60
CA GLU A 7 12.91 17.41 -12.56
C GLU A 7 12.04 16.17 -12.28
N ARG A 8 11.92 15.24 -13.24
CA ARG A 8 11.12 13.99 -13.09
C ARG A 8 11.69 13.06 -12.02
N THR A 9 13.00 13.08 -11.82
CA THR A 9 13.70 12.20 -10.87
C THR A 9 13.41 12.57 -9.43
N GLY A 10 13.48 13.86 -9.05
CA GLY A 10 13.41 14.28 -7.65
C GLY A 10 12.08 13.97 -6.94
N GLN A 11 10.93 14.26 -7.57
CA GLN A 11 9.63 14.04 -6.92
C GLN A 11 9.27 12.55 -6.83
N HIS A 12 9.53 11.81 -7.90
CA HIS A 12 9.32 10.37 -7.88
C HIS A 12 10.22 9.71 -6.83
N GLU A 13 11.46 10.19 -6.67
CA GLU A 13 12.37 9.78 -5.60
C GLU A 13 11.84 10.10 -4.19
N GLU A 14 11.27 11.29 -3.95
CA GLU A 14 10.67 11.65 -2.66
C GLU A 14 9.49 10.74 -2.30
N LEU A 15 8.58 10.49 -3.25
CA LEU A 15 7.47 9.56 -3.06
C LEU A 15 7.98 8.13 -2.81
N LEU A 16 8.96 7.67 -3.61
CA LEU A 16 9.59 6.36 -3.45
C LEU A 16 10.29 6.22 -2.10
N ALA A 17 10.93 7.28 -1.60
CA ALA A 17 11.57 7.29 -0.29
C ALA A 17 10.52 7.17 0.82
N LEU A 18 9.43 7.93 0.73
CA LEU A 18 8.33 7.90 1.68
C LEU A 18 7.66 6.51 1.72
N VAL A 19 7.38 5.92 0.55
CA VAL A 19 6.88 4.54 0.44
C VAL A 19 7.91 3.52 0.96
N GLY A 20 9.18 3.69 0.63
CA GLY A 20 10.26 2.79 1.00
C GLY A 20 10.47 2.66 2.51
N VAL A 21 10.35 3.77 3.24
CA VAL A 21 10.42 3.78 4.71
C VAL A 21 9.28 2.96 5.31
N LEU A 22 8.05 3.18 4.86
CA LEU A 22 6.88 2.46 5.37
C LEU A 22 6.93 0.98 4.99
N LEU A 23 7.28 0.66 3.73
CA LEU A 23 7.46 -0.70 3.24
C LEU A 23 8.45 -1.48 4.11
N THR A 24 9.62 -0.89 4.37
CA THR A 24 10.66 -1.51 5.19
C THR A 24 10.17 -1.81 6.61
N ARG A 25 9.45 -0.87 7.22
CA ARG A 25 8.88 -1.04 8.57
C ARG A 25 7.79 -2.10 8.60
N LEU A 26 6.85 -2.06 7.65
CA LEU A 26 5.75 -3.02 7.55
C LEU A 26 6.28 -4.44 7.33
N VAL A 27 7.22 -4.64 6.40
CA VAL A 27 7.85 -5.94 6.15
C VAL A 27 8.60 -6.44 7.38
N ARG A 28 9.33 -5.56 8.08
CA ARG A 28 10.02 -5.91 9.32
C ARG A 28 9.04 -6.35 10.41
N THR A 29 7.97 -5.61 10.64
CA THR A 29 6.94 -5.97 11.61
C THR A 29 6.25 -7.27 11.22
N TRP A 30 6.01 -7.53 9.93
CA TRP A 30 5.47 -8.82 9.49
C TRP A 30 6.42 -9.99 9.72
N ARG A 31 7.74 -9.78 9.55
CA ARG A 31 8.75 -10.79 9.86
C ARG A 31 8.79 -11.16 11.34
N THR A 32 8.39 -10.27 12.26
CA THR A 32 8.28 -10.63 13.69
C THR A 32 7.16 -11.64 13.91
N LEU A 33 6.03 -11.50 13.21
CA LEU A 33 4.92 -12.45 13.26
C LEU A 33 5.31 -13.82 12.69
N THR A 34 5.98 -13.87 11.53
CA THR A 34 6.42 -15.15 10.94
C THR A 34 7.49 -15.82 11.80
N THR A 35 8.43 -15.06 12.36
CA THR A 35 9.41 -15.57 13.34
C THR A 35 8.72 -16.12 14.59
N ALA A 36 7.64 -15.48 15.04
CA ALA A 36 6.86 -15.96 16.19
C ALA A 36 6.16 -17.30 15.89
N GLN A 37 5.63 -17.48 14.67
CA GLN A 37 5.10 -18.76 14.21
C GLN A 37 6.16 -19.87 14.27
N ASP A 38 7.34 -19.64 13.70
CA ASP A 38 8.44 -20.62 13.70
C ASP A 38 8.94 -20.93 15.12
N THR A 39 8.95 -19.92 15.99
CA THR A 39 9.34 -20.07 17.39
C THR A 39 8.32 -20.91 18.16
N LEU A 40 7.02 -20.71 17.92
CA LEU A 40 5.97 -21.53 18.53
C LEU A 40 6.13 -22.99 18.09
N LEU A 41 6.24 -23.26 16.79
CA LEU A 41 6.39 -24.63 16.26
C LEU A 41 7.60 -25.34 16.88
N ARG A 42 8.79 -24.73 16.83
CA ARG A 42 10.02 -25.29 17.42
C ARG A 42 9.91 -25.50 18.92
N THR A 43 9.16 -24.65 19.62
CA THR A 43 8.93 -24.81 21.06
C THR A 43 8.05 -26.00 21.34
N LEU A 44 6.94 -26.14 20.61
CA LEU A 44 5.99 -27.23 20.79
C LEU A 44 6.60 -28.60 20.44
N GLU A 45 7.42 -28.68 19.39
CA GLU A 45 8.16 -29.90 19.00
C GLU A 45 9.07 -30.45 20.10
N ARG A 46 9.61 -29.58 20.95
CA ARG A 46 10.52 -29.95 22.04
C ARG A 46 9.78 -30.39 23.31
N ILE A 47 8.47 -30.16 23.40
CA ILE A 47 7.69 -30.56 24.57
C ILE A 47 7.44 -32.06 24.49
N ARG A 48 8.00 -32.79 25.45
CA ARG A 48 7.77 -34.23 25.61
C ARG A 48 6.50 -34.48 26.45
N PRO A 49 5.77 -35.59 26.22
CA PRO A 49 4.68 -36.00 27.10
C PRO A 49 5.17 -36.20 28.54
N GLY A 50 4.34 -35.85 29.52
CA GLY A 50 4.66 -36.01 30.94
C GLY A 50 4.22 -34.82 31.80
N MET A 51 4.62 -34.85 33.08
CA MET A 51 4.31 -33.79 34.04
C MET A 51 4.84 -32.44 33.55
N GLY A 52 3.97 -31.43 33.50
CA GLY A 52 4.33 -30.07 33.07
C GLY A 52 4.20 -29.79 31.56
N ALA A 53 3.89 -30.77 30.72
CA ALA A 53 3.67 -30.55 29.28
C ALA A 53 2.56 -29.52 29.01
N THR A 54 1.40 -29.69 29.65
CA THR A 54 0.24 -28.80 29.48
C THR A 54 0.53 -27.33 29.88
N PRO A 55 1.11 -27.04 31.07
CA PRO A 55 1.56 -25.69 31.40
C PRO A 55 2.53 -25.07 30.37
N ARG A 56 3.50 -25.85 29.87
CA ARG A 56 4.47 -25.38 28.87
C ARG A 56 3.82 -25.06 27.53
N ILE A 57 2.87 -25.88 27.07
CA ILE A 57 2.08 -25.59 25.85
C ILE A 57 1.32 -24.28 26.01
N ARG A 58 0.63 -24.10 27.15
CA ARG A 58 -0.12 -22.86 27.42
C ARG A 58 0.78 -21.62 27.43
N ASP A 59 1.96 -21.73 28.05
CA ASP A 59 2.93 -20.64 28.09
C ASP A 59 3.44 -20.28 26.68
N ALA A 60 3.82 -21.27 25.88
CA ALA A 60 4.27 -21.05 24.49
C ALA A 60 3.19 -20.36 23.63
N VAL A 61 1.94 -20.83 23.72
CA VAL A 61 0.80 -20.22 23.00
C VAL A 61 0.51 -18.80 23.50
N ARG A 62 0.62 -18.55 24.82
CA ARG A 62 0.46 -17.21 25.40
C ARG A 62 1.52 -16.26 24.86
N GLN A 63 2.79 -16.67 24.81
CA GLN A 63 3.88 -15.85 24.27
C GLN A 63 3.66 -15.54 22.78
N TYR A 64 3.21 -16.52 21.99
CA TYR A 64 2.83 -16.28 20.59
C TYR A 64 1.68 -15.26 20.47
N ASN A 65 0.62 -15.41 21.25
CA ASN A 65 -0.51 -14.46 21.22
C ASN A 65 -0.11 -13.03 21.64
N GLN A 66 0.88 -12.88 22.53
CA GLN A 66 1.46 -11.57 22.83
C GLN A 66 2.18 -10.97 21.61
N GLN A 67 2.90 -11.78 20.82
CA GLN A 67 3.51 -11.32 19.56
C GLN A 67 2.45 -10.95 18.51
N VAL A 68 1.34 -11.70 18.41
CA VAL A 68 0.21 -11.34 17.53
C VAL A 68 -0.41 -10.00 17.92
N ALA A 69 -0.65 -9.78 19.22
CA ALA A 69 -1.19 -8.51 19.71
C ALA A 69 -0.21 -7.34 19.51
N ARG A 70 1.09 -7.59 19.65
CA ARG A 70 2.14 -6.61 19.35
C ARG A 70 2.16 -6.25 17.87
N PHE A 71 2.15 -7.25 16.99
CA PHE A 71 2.05 -7.09 15.54
C PHE A 71 0.83 -6.22 15.17
N ASP A 72 -0.36 -6.56 15.67
CA ASP A 72 -1.59 -5.80 15.35
C ASP A 72 -1.46 -4.32 15.73
N ARG A 73 -0.98 -4.01 16.95
CA ARG A 73 -0.76 -2.61 17.37
C ARG A 73 0.27 -1.89 16.52
N GLU A 74 1.42 -2.52 16.26
CA GLU A 74 2.50 -1.89 15.50
C GLU A 74 2.08 -1.62 14.05
N VAL A 75 1.44 -2.57 13.36
CA VAL A 75 1.02 -2.35 11.97
C VAL A 75 -0.15 -1.37 11.88
N ARG A 76 -1.10 -1.37 12.84
CA ARG A 76 -2.16 -0.35 12.89
C ARG A 76 -1.59 1.06 13.00
N ALA A 77 -0.63 1.28 13.91
CA ALA A 77 0.03 2.57 14.04
C ALA A 77 0.77 3.00 12.75
N LEU A 78 1.36 2.05 12.02
CA LEU A 78 1.96 2.32 10.70
C LEU A 78 0.91 2.75 9.66
N VAL A 79 -0.24 2.07 9.63
CA VAL A 79 -1.34 2.40 8.70
C VAL A 79 -2.02 3.74 9.06
N GLU A 80 -2.18 4.02 10.36
CA GLU A 80 -2.68 5.31 10.84
C GLU A 80 -1.74 6.45 10.41
N ARG A 81 -0.43 6.29 10.61
CA ARG A 81 0.57 7.26 10.14
C ARG A 81 0.51 7.45 8.62
N TRP A 82 0.39 6.34 7.88
CA TRP A 82 0.30 6.38 6.43
C TRP A 82 -0.89 7.24 5.98
N ALA A 83 -2.07 6.94 6.53
CA ALA A 83 -3.30 7.62 6.17
C ALA A 83 -3.36 9.08 6.62
N ALA A 84 -2.89 9.36 7.84
CA ALA A 84 -3.04 10.67 8.48
C ALA A 84 -1.88 11.64 8.22
N THR A 85 -0.73 11.17 7.74
CA THR A 85 0.47 12.02 7.57
C THR A 85 1.14 11.83 6.22
N ASP A 86 1.43 10.59 5.85
CA ASP A 86 2.22 10.32 4.65
C ASP A 86 1.43 10.58 3.35
N LEU A 87 0.15 10.16 3.27
CA LEU A 87 -0.71 10.46 2.13
C LEU A 87 -0.99 11.97 1.96
N PRO A 88 -1.29 12.74 3.02
CA PRO A 88 -1.30 14.20 2.93
C PRO A 88 0.00 14.82 2.44
N THR A 89 1.15 14.25 2.84
CA THR A 89 2.47 14.70 2.36
C THR A 89 2.59 14.45 0.85
N ALA A 90 2.30 13.23 0.38
CA ALA A 90 2.31 12.88 -1.05
C ALA A 90 1.37 13.78 -1.87
N TYR A 91 0.16 14.04 -1.36
CA TYR A 91 -0.80 14.96 -1.98
C TYR A 91 -0.22 16.37 -2.13
N ARG A 92 0.31 16.94 -1.04
CA ARG A 92 0.94 18.27 -1.06
C ARG A 92 2.11 18.30 -2.04
N ASP A 93 2.98 17.30 -2.01
CA ASP A 93 4.17 17.29 -2.87
C ASP A 93 3.77 17.15 -4.35
N GLY A 94 2.66 16.43 -4.63
CA GLY A 94 1.96 16.43 -5.91
C GLY A 94 1.50 17.81 -6.38
N ALA A 95 0.79 18.54 -5.52
CA ALA A 95 0.33 19.90 -5.78
C ALA A 95 1.50 20.88 -6.04
N LEU A 96 2.52 20.86 -5.17
CA LEU A 96 3.70 21.71 -5.34
C LEU A 96 4.43 21.41 -6.64
N ASN A 97 4.52 20.13 -7.02
CA ASN A 97 5.14 19.76 -8.29
C ASN A 97 4.33 20.24 -9.49
N ALA A 98 3.00 20.16 -9.45
CA ALA A 98 2.15 20.68 -10.50
C ALA A 98 2.41 22.18 -10.75
N LEU A 99 2.54 22.98 -9.68
CA LEU A 99 2.90 24.40 -9.76
C LEU A 99 4.28 24.60 -10.38
N ARG A 100 5.30 23.83 -9.95
CA ARG A 100 6.66 23.92 -10.52
C ARG A 100 6.66 23.62 -12.01
N ARG A 101 6.02 22.53 -12.43
CA ARG A 101 5.98 22.12 -13.85
C ARG A 101 5.17 23.08 -14.72
N ALA A 102 4.17 23.75 -14.15
CA ALA A 102 3.45 24.84 -14.80
C ALA A 102 4.20 26.19 -14.76
N GLN A 103 5.42 26.23 -14.19
CA GLN A 103 6.23 27.45 -13.98
C GLN A 103 5.48 28.53 -13.19
N ARG A 104 4.77 28.12 -12.15
CA ARG A 104 4.00 28.98 -11.24
C ARG A 104 4.65 29.02 -9.86
N ASP A 105 4.33 30.08 -9.12
CA ASP A 105 4.80 30.23 -7.74
C ASP A 105 4.22 29.11 -6.86
N VAL A 106 5.09 28.37 -6.18
CA VAL A 106 4.70 27.30 -5.26
C VAL A 106 3.94 27.82 -4.04
N ALA A 107 4.05 29.12 -3.72
CA ALA A 107 3.31 29.76 -2.65
C ALA A 107 1.80 29.91 -2.93
N LEU A 108 1.36 29.62 -4.17
CA LEU A 108 -0.06 29.53 -4.52
C LEU A 108 -0.75 28.37 -3.81
N PHE A 109 -0.05 27.24 -3.61
CA PHE A 109 -0.62 26.12 -2.87
C PHE A 109 -0.77 26.49 -1.40
N ARG A 110 -2.00 26.37 -0.90
CA ARG A 110 -2.33 26.44 0.53
C ARG A 110 -3.35 25.36 0.83
N TRP A 111 -3.29 24.79 2.02
CA TRP A 111 -4.35 23.89 2.45
C TRP A 111 -5.67 24.66 2.57
N THR A 112 -6.61 24.34 1.69
CA THR A 112 -7.99 24.85 1.69
C THR A 112 -8.95 23.76 2.20
N THR A 113 -10.18 24.15 2.49
CA THR A 113 -11.27 23.20 2.79
C THR A 113 -11.49 22.24 1.63
N ASP A 114 -11.32 22.67 0.38
CA ASP A 114 -11.51 21.82 -0.80
C ASP A 114 -10.42 20.74 -0.91
N HIS A 115 -9.15 21.09 -0.66
CA HIS A 115 -8.07 20.09 -0.58
C HIS A 115 -8.32 19.06 0.51
N GLN A 116 -8.77 19.51 1.69
CA GLN A 116 -9.11 18.61 2.79
C GLN A 116 -10.29 17.70 2.44
N ALA A 117 -11.34 18.25 1.81
CA ALA A 117 -12.51 17.52 1.39
C ALA A 117 -12.21 16.47 0.32
N ALA A 118 -11.31 16.78 -0.63
CA ALA A 118 -10.88 15.82 -1.66
C ALA A 118 -9.99 14.69 -1.10
N LEU A 119 -9.11 15.01 -0.15
CA LEU A 119 -8.17 14.04 0.41
C LEU A 119 -8.82 13.09 1.45
N THR A 120 -9.78 13.59 2.24
CA THR A 120 -10.43 12.81 3.30
C THR A 120 -11.03 11.46 2.86
N PRO A 121 -11.86 11.38 1.80
CA PRO A 121 -12.40 10.10 1.36
C PRO A 121 -11.29 9.17 0.82
N LEU A 122 -10.27 9.73 0.17
CA LEU A 122 -9.14 8.97 -0.36
C LEU A 122 -8.36 8.27 0.76
N THR A 123 -7.99 9.01 1.80
CA THR A 123 -7.25 8.44 2.95
C THR A 123 -8.10 7.43 3.73
N ALA A 124 -9.42 7.68 3.86
CA ALA A 124 -10.34 6.74 4.52
C ALA A 124 -10.45 5.39 3.78
N ILE A 125 -10.55 5.40 2.45
CA ILE A 125 -10.60 4.17 1.64
C ILE A 125 -9.29 3.38 1.78
N PHE A 126 -8.15 4.05 1.68
CA PHE A 126 -6.84 3.40 1.78
C PHE A 126 -6.56 2.85 3.17
N TYR A 127 -6.96 3.59 4.22
CA TYR A 127 -6.93 3.10 5.60
C TYR A 127 -7.77 1.83 5.75
N ALA A 128 -9.03 1.86 5.29
CA ALA A 128 -9.95 0.73 5.43
C ALA A 128 -9.45 -0.53 4.69
N ASP A 129 -8.88 -0.39 3.49
CA ASP A 129 -8.30 -1.54 2.77
C ASP A 129 -7.13 -2.17 3.53
N LEU A 130 -6.16 -1.36 3.97
CA LEU A 130 -4.99 -1.87 4.71
C LEU A 130 -5.41 -2.52 6.05
N ILE A 131 -6.30 -1.89 6.81
CA ILE A 131 -6.81 -2.45 8.08
C ILE A 131 -7.51 -3.78 7.86
N ARG A 132 -8.30 -3.93 6.80
CA ARG A 132 -8.98 -5.19 6.48
C ARG A 132 -7.97 -6.32 6.28
N ARG A 133 -6.84 -6.07 5.59
CA ARG A 133 -5.77 -7.07 5.38
C ARG A 133 -5.06 -7.44 6.68
N ILE A 134 -4.86 -6.47 7.57
CA ILE A 134 -4.25 -6.70 8.89
C ILE A 134 -5.17 -7.54 9.77
N GLN A 135 -6.46 -7.20 9.82
CA GLN A 135 -7.47 -7.97 10.56
C GLN A 135 -7.52 -9.43 10.09
N GLU A 136 -7.50 -9.66 8.78
CA GLU A 136 -7.48 -11.00 8.22
C GLU A 136 -6.21 -11.77 8.61
N THR A 137 -5.06 -11.10 8.63
CA THR A 137 -3.79 -11.68 9.06
C THR A 137 -3.83 -12.08 10.54
N VAL A 138 -4.37 -11.21 11.40
CA VAL A 138 -4.56 -11.50 12.84
C VAL A 138 -5.52 -12.68 13.04
N ARG A 139 -6.63 -12.72 12.29
CA ARG A 139 -7.59 -13.84 12.34
C ARG A 139 -6.91 -15.16 11.99
N ARG A 140 -6.09 -15.18 10.94
CA ARG A 140 -5.29 -16.35 10.53
C ARG A 140 -4.24 -16.73 11.56
N ALA A 141 -3.53 -15.76 12.13
CA ALA A 141 -2.54 -15.99 13.18
C ALA A 141 -3.18 -16.64 14.43
N GLN A 142 -4.39 -16.23 14.80
CA GLN A 142 -5.16 -16.83 15.89
C GLN A 142 -5.67 -18.24 15.54
N ALA A 143 -6.08 -18.47 14.28
CA ALA A 143 -6.46 -19.80 13.82
C ALA A 143 -5.28 -20.78 13.89
N PHE A 144 -4.10 -20.34 13.48
CA PHE A 144 -2.85 -21.09 13.64
C PHE A 144 -2.57 -21.44 15.11
N ALA A 145 -2.68 -20.48 16.03
CA ALA A 145 -2.44 -20.74 17.45
C ALA A 145 -3.35 -21.84 18.01
N ARG A 146 -4.63 -21.84 17.63
CA ARG A 146 -5.59 -22.88 18.03
C ARG A 146 -5.18 -24.24 17.47
N ALA A 147 -4.91 -24.32 16.17
CA ALA A 147 -4.50 -25.56 15.51
C ALA A 147 -3.20 -26.14 16.10
N ALA A 148 -2.20 -25.28 16.34
CA ALA A 148 -0.93 -25.68 16.96
C ALA A 148 -1.11 -26.15 18.41
N GLN A 149 -1.97 -25.48 19.18
CA GLN A 149 -2.28 -25.86 20.55
C GLN A 149 -2.98 -27.23 20.60
N ASP A 150 -3.95 -27.47 19.72
CA ASP A 150 -4.68 -28.73 19.67
C ASP A 150 -3.76 -29.87 19.24
N ALA A 151 -2.94 -29.67 18.20
CA ALA A 151 -1.93 -30.65 17.81
C ALA A 151 -0.96 -31.00 18.94
N ALA A 152 -0.48 -30.00 19.70
CA ALA A 152 0.41 -30.24 20.83
C ALA A 152 -0.27 -30.99 21.98
N ARG A 153 -1.57 -30.76 22.21
CA ARG A 153 -2.36 -31.48 23.22
C ARG A 153 -2.57 -32.94 22.85
N GLU A 154 -2.80 -33.26 21.58
CA GLU A 154 -2.92 -34.64 21.10
C GLU A 154 -1.63 -35.44 21.36
N VAL A 155 -0.47 -34.83 21.08
CA VAL A 155 0.84 -35.42 21.37
C VAL A 155 1.06 -35.58 22.87
N ALA A 156 0.79 -34.55 23.68
CA ALA A 156 0.97 -34.60 25.12
C ALA A 156 0.05 -35.62 25.81
N ALA A 157 -1.14 -35.87 25.24
CA ALA A 157 -2.07 -36.90 25.70
C ALA A 157 -1.71 -38.32 25.21
N GLY A 158 -0.66 -38.47 24.40
CA GLY A 158 -0.26 -39.75 23.82
C GLY A 158 -1.22 -40.26 22.75
N ARG A 159 -2.09 -39.42 22.19
CA ARG A 159 -2.99 -39.78 21.09
C ARG A 159 -2.34 -39.63 19.71
N GLN A 160 -1.22 -38.93 19.64
CA GLN A 160 -0.38 -38.81 18.45
C GLN A 160 1.09 -39.08 18.80
N HIS A 161 1.63 -40.18 18.28
CA HIS A 161 2.98 -40.66 18.62
C HIS A 161 4.08 -40.13 17.68
N GLU A 162 3.71 -39.67 16.48
CA GLU A 162 4.64 -39.11 15.49
C GLU A 162 5.10 -37.69 15.85
N GLY A 163 4.51 -37.08 16.88
CA GLY A 163 4.74 -35.68 17.24
C GLY A 163 3.89 -34.70 16.43
N ILE A 164 4.30 -33.44 16.42
CA ILE A 164 3.59 -32.37 15.70
C ILE A 164 4.11 -32.29 14.27
N ASN A 165 3.20 -32.30 13.28
CA ASN A 165 3.56 -32.02 11.89
C ASN A 165 3.62 -30.50 11.65
N SER A 166 4.73 -29.89 12.04
CA SER A 166 4.93 -28.43 11.95
C SER A 166 4.93 -27.92 10.51
N ALA A 167 5.50 -28.68 9.57
CA ALA A 167 5.52 -28.29 8.15
C ALA A 167 4.10 -28.15 7.60
N ARG A 168 3.20 -29.10 7.93
CA ARG A 168 1.79 -29.02 7.56
C ARG A 168 1.08 -27.86 8.25
N LEU A 169 1.28 -27.65 9.55
CA LEU A 169 0.68 -26.52 10.27
C LEU A 169 1.09 -25.16 9.67
N ALA A 170 2.36 -25.00 9.29
CA ALA A 170 2.84 -23.79 8.61
C ALA A 170 2.24 -23.64 7.21
N ALA A 171 2.09 -24.72 6.46
CA ALA A 171 1.50 -24.72 5.11
C ALA A 171 -0.01 -24.45 5.11
N ASP A 172 -0.74 -24.99 6.09
CA ASP A 172 -2.19 -24.80 6.27
C ASP A 172 -2.50 -23.37 6.78
N HIS A 173 -1.54 -22.76 7.50
CA HIS A 173 -1.67 -21.42 8.05
C HIS A 173 -0.46 -20.53 7.70
N PRO A 174 -0.21 -20.25 6.40
CA PRO A 174 0.93 -19.42 6.03
C PRO A 174 0.72 -18.02 6.61
N LEU A 175 1.75 -17.36 7.14
CA LEU A 175 1.69 -15.94 7.58
C LEU A 175 2.58 -15.02 6.74
N THR A 176 3.31 -15.57 5.76
CA THR A 176 4.21 -14.85 4.83
C THR A 176 3.50 -14.20 3.65
N THR A 177 2.19 -14.45 3.49
CA THR A 177 1.38 -13.96 2.37
C THR A 177 0.12 -13.23 2.82
N VAL A 178 -0.27 -12.21 2.07
CA VAL A 178 -1.63 -11.67 2.08
C VAL A 178 -2.49 -12.53 1.16
N ILE A 179 -3.73 -12.80 1.59
CA ILE A 179 -4.70 -13.60 0.84
C ILE A 179 -5.89 -12.70 0.49
N TYR A 180 -6.25 -12.66 -0.79
CA TYR A 180 -7.39 -11.91 -1.29
C TYR A 180 -8.68 -12.73 -1.22
N ALA A 181 -9.81 -12.10 -1.48
CA ALA A 181 -11.12 -12.76 -1.43
C ALA A 181 -11.23 -13.91 -2.45
N ASP A 182 -10.58 -13.77 -3.59
CA ASP A 182 -10.45 -14.78 -4.66
C ASP A 182 -9.43 -15.89 -4.35
N GLN A 183 -8.91 -15.95 -3.13
CA GLN A 183 -7.86 -16.88 -2.67
C GLN A 183 -6.49 -16.70 -3.30
N SER A 184 -6.27 -15.65 -4.12
CA SER A 184 -4.92 -15.33 -4.60
C SER A 184 -4.00 -14.99 -3.42
N ARG A 185 -2.76 -15.48 -3.50
CA ARG A 185 -1.75 -15.37 -2.44
C ARG A 185 -0.60 -14.50 -2.93
N HIS A 186 -0.33 -13.42 -2.22
CA HIS A 186 0.76 -12.51 -2.55
C HIS A 186 1.77 -12.45 -1.41
N PRO A 187 3.08 -12.58 -1.68
CA PRO A 187 4.10 -12.28 -0.68
C PRO A 187 3.87 -10.90 -0.07
N VAL A 188 3.99 -10.78 1.25
CA VAL A 188 3.69 -9.54 1.98
C VAL A 188 4.46 -8.35 1.41
N GLU A 189 5.73 -8.52 1.07
CA GLU A 189 6.55 -7.45 0.51
C GLU A 189 6.03 -6.98 -0.86
N ALA A 190 5.66 -7.93 -1.74
CA ALA A 190 5.13 -7.60 -3.07
C ALA A 190 3.78 -6.89 -2.97
N TRP A 191 2.89 -7.39 -2.11
CA TRP A 191 1.61 -6.75 -1.81
C TRP A 191 1.80 -5.33 -1.25
N ALA A 192 2.62 -5.18 -0.21
CA ALA A 192 2.82 -3.91 0.47
C ALA A 192 3.45 -2.87 -0.46
N ARG A 193 4.46 -3.25 -1.25
CA ARG A 193 5.06 -2.37 -2.26
C ARG A 193 4.01 -1.89 -3.26
N SER A 194 3.24 -2.83 -3.81
CA SER A 194 2.21 -2.55 -4.80
C SER A 194 1.10 -1.64 -4.28
N ALA A 195 0.60 -1.91 -3.07
CA ALA A 195 -0.46 -1.14 -2.44
C ALA A 195 0.00 0.27 -2.06
N LEU A 196 1.14 0.40 -1.37
CA LEU A 196 1.64 1.70 -0.92
C LEU A 196 2.04 2.59 -2.09
N MET A 197 2.67 2.04 -3.13
CA MET A 197 2.99 2.80 -4.35
C MET A 197 1.72 3.30 -5.03
N TRP A 198 0.73 2.43 -5.23
CA TRP A 198 -0.55 2.83 -5.83
C TRP A 198 -1.20 3.97 -5.05
N GLN A 199 -1.34 3.82 -3.73
CA GLN A 199 -1.98 4.81 -2.87
C GLN A 199 -1.23 6.15 -2.88
N GLY A 200 0.10 6.10 -2.85
CA GLY A 200 0.94 7.30 -2.89
C GLY A 200 0.88 8.03 -4.23
N VAL A 201 0.93 7.31 -5.36
CA VAL A 201 0.80 7.89 -6.71
C VAL A 201 -0.57 8.51 -6.90
N VAL A 202 -1.64 7.81 -6.50
CA VAL A 202 -3.01 8.36 -6.57
C VAL A 202 -3.09 9.64 -5.74
N ALA A 203 -2.62 9.66 -4.49
CA ALA A 203 -2.64 10.86 -3.65
C ALA A 203 -1.87 12.03 -4.27
N ALA A 204 -0.66 11.79 -4.78
CA ALA A 204 0.15 12.82 -5.44
C ALA A 204 -0.54 13.37 -6.70
N ASN A 205 -1.10 12.51 -7.54
CA ASN A 205 -1.79 12.92 -8.76
C ASN A 205 -3.12 13.62 -8.47
N THR A 206 -3.86 13.21 -7.44
CA THR A 206 -5.04 13.94 -6.96
C THR A 206 -4.66 15.34 -6.45
N GLY A 207 -3.51 15.49 -5.77
CA GLY A 207 -2.99 16.80 -5.38
C GLY A 207 -2.64 17.67 -6.58
N ALA A 208 -1.92 17.11 -7.56
CA ALA A 208 -1.56 17.80 -8.79
C ALA A 208 -2.77 18.31 -9.59
N VAL A 209 -3.77 17.44 -9.79
CA VAL A 209 -4.99 17.76 -10.55
C VAL A 209 -5.85 18.79 -9.83
N ASN A 210 -6.04 18.65 -8.52
CA ASN A 210 -6.83 19.63 -7.77
C ASN A 210 -6.18 21.01 -7.76
N THR A 211 -4.85 21.05 -7.64
CA THR A 211 -4.14 22.33 -7.70
C THR A 211 -4.16 22.98 -9.08
N ALA A 212 -4.08 22.17 -10.13
CA ALA A 212 -4.32 22.65 -11.48
C ALA A 212 -5.71 23.29 -11.60
N ARG A 213 -6.74 22.65 -11.02
CA ARG A 213 -8.13 23.13 -11.08
C ARG A 213 -8.34 24.41 -10.28
N TRP A 214 -7.90 24.44 -9.04
CA TRP A 214 -8.31 25.48 -8.09
C TRP A 214 -7.36 26.68 -8.05
N GLU A 215 -6.05 26.46 -8.21
CA GLU A 215 -5.08 27.55 -8.19
C GLU A 215 -4.74 28.09 -9.58
N LEU A 216 -4.87 27.26 -10.62
CA LEU A 216 -4.48 27.63 -11.99
C LEU A 216 -5.64 27.75 -12.97
N ASP A 217 -6.86 27.39 -12.56
CA ASP A 217 -8.06 27.31 -13.41
C ASP A 217 -7.81 26.49 -14.70
N ALA A 218 -6.92 25.49 -14.63
CA ALA A 218 -6.54 24.70 -15.79
C ALA A 218 -7.70 23.80 -16.24
N GLN A 219 -7.96 23.76 -17.54
CA GLN A 219 -8.94 22.86 -18.16
C GLN A 219 -8.28 21.59 -18.71
N TRP A 220 -6.96 21.65 -18.91
CA TRP A 220 -6.17 20.63 -19.57
C TRP A 220 -4.94 20.24 -18.76
N MET A 221 -4.59 18.96 -18.85
CA MET A 221 -3.44 18.36 -18.19
C MET A 221 -2.64 17.56 -19.21
N GLN A 222 -1.32 17.67 -19.21
CA GLN A 222 -0.46 16.73 -19.94
C GLN A 222 -0.17 15.51 -19.06
N CYS A 223 -0.41 14.32 -19.59
CA CYS A 223 -0.08 13.05 -18.98
C CYS A 223 1.36 12.65 -19.32
N VAL A 224 2.14 12.29 -18.30
CA VAL A 224 3.47 11.68 -18.47
C VAL A 224 3.47 10.35 -17.73
N ASP A 225 3.73 9.26 -18.45
CA ASP A 225 3.64 7.89 -17.94
C ASP A 225 4.75 7.02 -18.54
N GLY A 226 4.58 5.69 -18.56
CA GLY A 226 5.36 4.79 -19.42
C GLY A 226 4.78 4.71 -20.83
N PRO A 227 5.61 4.52 -21.89
CA PRO A 227 5.16 4.58 -23.28
C PRO A 227 4.16 3.48 -23.66
N ALA A 228 4.13 2.37 -22.91
CA ALA A 228 3.19 1.27 -23.10
C ALA A 228 2.00 1.32 -22.12
N CYS A 229 1.93 2.32 -21.24
CA CYS A 229 0.84 2.42 -20.27
C CYS A 229 -0.41 2.95 -20.96
N GLY A 230 -1.49 2.17 -20.92
CA GLY A 230 -2.80 2.62 -21.32
C GLY A 230 -3.41 3.65 -20.35
N PHE A 231 -4.42 4.39 -20.83
CA PHE A 231 -4.99 5.53 -20.12
C PHE A 231 -5.82 5.12 -18.91
N VAL A 232 -6.85 4.29 -19.12
CA VAL A 232 -7.72 3.81 -18.02
C VAL A 232 -7.08 2.63 -17.29
N SER A 233 -6.43 1.74 -18.03
CA SER A 233 -5.78 0.54 -17.50
C SER A 233 -4.55 0.18 -18.34
N HIS A 234 -3.65 -0.67 -17.84
CA HIS A 234 -2.44 -1.04 -18.58
C HIS A 234 -2.69 -1.58 -20.01
N PRO A 235 -3.63 -2.50 -20.25
CA PRO A 235 -3.87 -3.07 -21.59
C PRO A 235 -4.70 -2.17 -22.53
N ASP A 236 -5.02 -0.95 -22.11
CA ASP A 236 -5.79 -0.01 -22.94
C ASP A 236 -4.99 0.41 -24.18
N THR A 237 -5.66 0.45 -25.33
CA THR A 237 -5.05 0.87 -26.61
C THR A 237 -4.93 2.39 -26.70
N ASP A 238 -5.70 3.12 -25.90
CA ASP A 238 -5.49 4.55 -25.69
C ASP A 238 -4.28 4.75 -24.77
N HIS A 239 -3.13 5.11 -25.34
CA HIS A 239 -1.89 5.29 -24.58
C HIS A 239 -1.88 6.62 -23.81
N ALA A 240 -1.38 6.57 -22.57
CA ALA A 240 -1.41 7.70 -21.67
C ALA A 240 -0.25 8.69 -21.92
N ASP A 241 0.96 8.17 -22.10
CA ASP A 241 2.17 8.99 -22.11
C ASP A 241 2.19 9.99 -23.27
N GLY A 242 2.51 11.25 -22.97
CA GLY A 242 2.64 12.30 -23.98
C GLY A 242 1.32 12.83 -24.53
N THR A 243 0.20 12.60 -23.85
CA THR A 243 -1.13 13.10 -24.27
C THR A 243 -1.61 14.29 -23.44
N ILE A 244 -2.44 15.14 -24.04
CA ILE A 244 -3.26 16.15 -23.37
C ILE A 244 -4.59 15.52 -22.99
N ARG A 245 -5.00 15.68 -21.75
CA ARG A 245 -6.24 15.15 -21.20
C ARG A 245 -7.03 16.26 -20.56
N SER A 246 -8.35 16.16 -20.62
CA SER A 246 -9.20 17.07 -19.87
C SER A 246 -8.89 16.95 -18.37
N ILE A 247 -9.12 18.03 -17.62
CA ILE A 247 -8.90 17.98 -16.17
C ILE A 247 -9.86 17.02 -15.45
N ASP A 248 -11.02 16.73 -16.06
CA ASP A 248 -11.97 15.73 -15.55
C ASP A 248 -11.45 14.30 -15.78
N ASP A 249 -10.88 14.01 -16.95
CA ASP A 249 -10.24 12.72 -17.22
C ASP A 249 -9.04 12.48 -16.31
N ALA A 250 -8.20 13.50 -16.10
CA ALA A 250 -7.07 13.42 -15.19
C ALA A 250 -7.50 13.16 -13.74
N SER A 251 -8.64 13.74 -13.32
CA SER A 251 -9.26 13.51 -12.01
C SER A 251 -9.83 12.11 -11.87
N MET A 252 -10.46 11.59 -12.93
CA MET A 252 -11.07 10.26 -12.95
C MET A 252 -10.01 9.14 -13.00
N TYR A 253 -8.90 9.36 -13.68
CA TYR A 253 -7.83 8.37 -13.88
C TYR A 253 -6.46 8.87 -13.37
N PRO A 254 -6.32 9.12 -12.05
CA PRO A 254 -5.07 9.60 -11.47
C PRO A 254 -3.94 8.56 -11.58
N ALA A 255 -4.26 7.28 -11.75
CA ALA A 255 -3.34 6.21 -12.08
C ALA A 255 -4.09 5.07 -12.80
N ALA A 256 -3.40 4.29 -13.65
CA ALA A 256 -4.03 3.22 -14.44
C ALA A 256 -3.93 1.81 -13.82
N HIS A 257 -2.85 1.53 -13.08
CA HIS A 257 -2.62 0.21 -12.49
C HIS A 257 -1.62 0.28 -11.32
N HIS A 258 -1.51 -0.81 -10.56
CA HIS A 258 -0.44 -0.97 -9.59
C HIS A 258 0.94 -0.83 -10.24
N GLY A 259 1.84 -0.04 -9.63
CA GLY A 259 3.17 0.25 -10.19
C GLY A 259 3.20 1.30 -11.30
N CYS A 260 2.07 1.97 -11.57
CA CYS A 260 2.01 3.10 -12.50
C CYS A 260 2.94 4.24 -12.05
N ILE A 261 3.60 4.88 -13.01
CA ILE A 261 4.53 6.01 -12.79
C ILE A 261 3.96 7.33 -13.32
N ARG A 262 2.65 7.36 -13.59
CA ARG A 262 1.93 8.52 -14.13
C ARG A 262 2.17 9.76 -13.29
N SER A 263 2.32 10.88 -13.97
CA SER A 263 2.32 12.22 -13.40
C SER A 263 1.54 13.17 -14.31
N TRP A 264 0.94 14.19 -13.71
CA TRP A 264 0.14 15.18 -14.41
C TRP A 264 0.82 16.55 -14.40
N ILE A 265 0.77 17.23 -15.55
CA ILE A 265 1.28 18.61 -15.71
C ILE A 265 0.11 19.52 -16.05
N PRO A 266 -0.15 20.58 -15.29
CA PRO A 266 -1.15 21.56 -15.68
C PRO A 266 -0.80 22.25 -17.00
N ARG A 267 -1.79 22.42 -17.88
CA ARG A 267 -1.67 23.16 -19.14
C ARG A 267 -2.70 24.30 -19.23
N PRO A 268 -2.67 25.28 -18.30
CA PRO A 268 -3.59 26.43 -18.37
C PRO A 268 -3.37 27.30 -19.62
N ASP A 269 -2.22 27.15 -20.30
CA ASP A 269 -1.94 27.77 -21.61
C ASP A 269 -2.85 27.25 -22.73
N LEU A 270 -3.50 26.11 -22.54
CA LEU A 270 -4.44 25.51 -23.48
C LEU A 270 -5.90 25.87 -23.20
N ASN A 271 -6.19 26.62 -22.13
CA ASN A 271 -7.55 26.98 -21.76
C ASN A 271 -8.26 27.74 -22.89
N GLY A 272 -9.53 27.40 -23.13
CA GLY A 272 -10.35 28.03 -24.16
C GLY A 272 -10.03 27.63 -25.61
N ARG A 273 -9.04 26.75 -25.84
CA ARG A 273 -8.87 26.13 -27.15
C ARG A 273 -10.02 25.18 -27.45
N THR A 274 -10.52 25.26 -28.68
CA THR A 274 -11.65 24.47 -29.19
C THR A 274 -11.25 23.41 -30.20
N ASP A 275 -9.95 23.30 -30.48
CA ASP A 275 -9.35 22.44 -31.50
C ASP A 275 -8.40 21.40 -30.87
N ILE A 276 -8.59 21.12 -29.59
CA ILE A 276 -7.93 20.04 -28.86
C ILE A 276 -8.99 19.16 -28.21
N GLU A 277 -8.75 17.86 -28.21
CA GLU A 277 -9.57 16.83 -27.59
C GLU A 277 -8.75 16.04 -26.55
N SER A 278 -9.45 15.42 -25.60
CA SER A 278 -8.78 14.58 -24.60
C SER A 278 -8.23 13.32 -25.27
N GLY A 279 -6.91 13.14 -25.21
CA GLY A 279 -6.17 12.10 -25.91
C GLY A 279 -5.22 12.63 -26.97
N ASP A 280 -5.32 13.91 -27.33
CA ASP A 280 -4.44 14.52 -28.33
C ASP A 280 -2.96 14.49 -27.89
N PRO A 281 -2.00 14.41 -28.83
CA PRO A 281 -0.58 14.56 -28.52
C PRO A 281 -0.25 15.92 -27.90
N ALA A 282 0.66 15.93 -26.91
CA ALA A 282 1.05 17.10 -26.11
C ALA A 282 2.09 18.05 -26.71
#